data_AF-E5G8T7-F1
#
_entry.id   AF-E5G8T7-F1
#
_cell.length_a   1.000
_cell.length_b   1.000
_cell.length_c   1.000
_cell.angle_alpha   90.00
_cell.angle_beta   90.00
_cell.angle_gamma   90.00
#
_symmetry.space_group_name_H-M   'P 1'
#
loop_
_entity.id
_entity.type
_entity.pdbx_description
1 polymer ?
#
loop_
_entity_poly.entity_id
_entity_poly.type
_entity_poly.pdbx_seq_one_letter_code
_entity_poly.pdbx_strand_id
1 'polypeptide(L)'
;DQRSQDYSAIKDVFRPGHADYTYEQKYGLRDYRGGGRSSARETAMRVAAGAIAKKYLAEKFGIEIRGCLTQMGDIPLEIKDWRQVELNPFFCPDADKLDALDELMRALKKEGDSIGAKVTVMASGVPAGLGEPVFDRLDADIAHALMSINAVKGVEIGEGFNVVALRGSQNR
;
A
#
# COMPACT_ATOMS: atom_id res chain seq x y z
N ASP A 1 -20.12 3.52 -11.84
CA ASP A 1 -20.79 4.76 -12.28
C ASP A 1 -19.74 5.81 -12.62
N GLN A 2 -19.71 6.32 -13.85
CA GLN A 2 -18.65 7.23 -14.33
C GLN A 2 -19.18 8.67 -14.28
N ARG A 3 -18.80 9.44 -13.27
CA ARG A 3 -19.10 10.88 -13.20
C ARG A 3 -18.16 11.65 -14.10
N SER A 4 -18.50 11.76 -15.39
CA SER A 4 -17.67 12.39 -16.42
C SER A 4 -17.58 13.92 -16.28
N GLN A 5 -18.53 14.56 -15.58
CA GLN A 5 -18.57 16.03 -15.45
C GLN A 5 -17.47 16.61 -14.55
N ASP A 6 -17.01 15.87 -13.53
CA ASP A 6 -16.00 16.32 -12.56
C ASP A 6 -14.60 16.53 -13.17
N TYR A 7 -14.33 15.97 -14.36
CA TYR A 7 -12.99 15.98 -14.97
C TYR A 7 -12.75 17.17 -15.91
N SER A 8 -13.78 17.96 -16.23
CA SER A 8 -13.65 19.09 -17.16
C SER A 8 -12.75 20.20 -16.63
N ALA A 9 -12.80 20.47 -15.31
CA ALA A 9 -12.00 21.48 -14.64
C ALA A 9 -10.49 21.17 -14.60
N ILE A 10 -10.11 19.89 -14.75
CA ILE A 10 -8.70 19.46 -14.72
C ILE A 10 -8.12 19.19 -16.11
N LYS A 11 -8.88 19.50 -17.17
CA LYS A 11 -8.44 19.27 -18.55
C LYS A 11 -7.11 19.98 -18.84
N ASP A 12 -6.98 21.21 -18.41
CA ASP A 12 -5.82 22.07 -18.70
C ASP A 12 -4.88 22.22 -17.50
N VAL A 13 -5.05 21.39 -16.45
CA VAL A 13 -4.26 21.45 -15.22
C VAL A 13 -3.57 20.11 -14.96
N PHE A 14 -2.30 20.13 -14.55
CA PHE A 14 -1.62 18.95 -14.02
C PHE A 14 -1.85 18.84 -12.52
N ARG A 15 -2.42 17.72 -12.05
CA ARG A 15 -2.67 17.56 -10.62
C ARG A 15 -1.36 17.26 -9.88
N PRO A 16 -1.03 17.99 -8.80
CA PRO A 16 0.12 17.68 -7.96
C PRO A 16 0.06 16.23 -7.45
N GLY A 17 1.20 15.53 -7.48
CA GLY A 17 1.29 14.14 -7.02
C GLY A 17 0.72 13.09 -8.00
N HIS A 18 0.14 13.49 -9.13
CA HIS A 18 -0.34 12.57 -10.16
C HIS A 18 0.65 12.46 -11.33
N ALA A 19 0.48 11.38 -12.10
CA ALA A 19 1.33 11.08 -13.24
C ALA A 19 1.07 11.97 -14.47
N ASP A 20 0.11 12.90 -14.40
CA ASP A 20 -0.40 13.72 -15.52
C ASP A 20 0.74 14.34 -16.35
N TYR A 21 1.63 15.11 -15.70
CA TYR A 21 2.75 15.77 -16.36
C TYR A 21 3.75 14.77 -16.95
N THR A 22 4.16 13.77 -16.16
CA THR A 22 5.14 12.77 -16.61
C THR A 22 4.64 11.94 -17.79
N TYR A 23 3.33 11.67 -17.88
CA TYR A 23 2.74 10.95 -19.01
C TYR A 23 2.77 11.80 -20.27
N GLU A 24 2.38 13.08 -20.17
CA GLU A 24 2.41 13.98 -21.32
C GLU A 24 3.83 14.17 -21.85
N GLN A 25 4.81 14.37 -20.96
CA GLN A 25 6.21 14.51 -21.37
C GLN A 25 6.78 13.23 -22.01
N LYS A 26 6.37 12.05 -21.51
CA LYS A 26 6.87 10.77 -22.03
C LYS A 26 6.24 10.35 -23.35
N TYR A 27 4.93 10.60 -23.53
CA TYR A 27 4.16 10.05 -24.65
C TYR A 27 3.59 11.12 -25.59
N GLY A 28 3.76 12.42 -25.28
CA GLY A 28 3.22 13.54 -26.04
C GLY A 28 1.70 13.71 -25.94
N LEU A 29 1.01 12.85 -25.19
CA LEU A 29 -0.44 12.88 -25.02
C LEU A 29 -0.83 12.45 -23.60
N ARG A 30 -1.87 13.10 -23.07
CA ARG A 30 -2.44 12.86 -21.75
C ARG A 30 -3.95 12.72 -21.82
N ASP A 31 -4.49 11.68 -21.20
CA ASP A 31 -5.93 11.60 -20.92
C ASP A 31 -6.24 12.20 -19.55
N TYR A 32 -6.73 13.45 -19.55
CA TYR A 32 -7.08 14.20 -18.35
C TYR A 32 -8.22 13.58 -17.53
N ARG A 33 -9.02 12.68 -18.14
CA ARG A 33 -10.17 12.05 -17.47
C ARG A 33 -9.76 11.05 -16.39
N GLY A 34 -8.47 10.76 -16.25
CA GLY A 34 -7.96 9.77 -15.33
C GLY A 34 -8.37 8.36 -15.75
N GLY A 35 -7.41 7.57 -16.22
CA GLY A 35 -7.69 6.23 -16.71
C GLY A 35 -6.44 5.53 -17.24
N GLY A 36 -6.52 4.22 -17.41
CA GLY A 36 -5.39 3.42 -17.91
C GLY A 36 -4.30 3.20 -16.87
N ARG A 37 -3.03 3.19 -17.32
CA ARG A 37 -1.87 2.77 -16.52
C ARG A 37 -1.53 3.69 -15.33
N SER A 38 -2.01 4.93 -15.32
CA SER A 38 -1.87 5.86 -14.19
C SER A 38 -3.01 5.75 -13.17
N SER A 39 -4.01 4.91 -13.43
CA SER A 39 -5.20 4.76 -12.59
C SER A 39 -4.98 3.72 -11.50
N ALA A 40 -5.59 3.95 -10.34
CA ALA A 40 -5.76 2.92 -9.32
C ALA A 40 -6.54 1.68 -9.81
N ARG A 41 -7.25 1.75 -10.96
CA ARG A 41 -7.96 0.59 -11.52
C ARG A 41 -7.08 -0.61 -11.82
N GLU A 42 -5.80 -0.42 -12.10
CA GLU A 42 -4.86 -1.53 -12.36
C GLU A 42 -4.70 -2.44 -11.14
N THR A 43 -4.84 -1.91 -9.92
CA THR A 43 -4.70 -2.72 -8.70
C THR A 43 -5.78 -3.80 -8.58
N ALA A 44 -6.94 -3.63 -9.23
CA ALA A 44 -7.97 -4.67 -9.28
C ALA A 44 -7.44 -5.97 -9.94
N MET A 45 -6.61 -5.84 -10.98
CA MET A 45 -5.97 -6.99 -11.63
C MET A 45 -4.91 -7.62 -10.73
N ARG A 46 -4.14 -6.79 -10.00
CA ARG A 46 -3.19 -7.28 -8.99
C ARG A 46 -3.88 -8.07 -7.88
N VAL A 47 -5.04 -7.61 -7.41
CA VAL A 47 -5.84 -8.32 -6.40
C VAL A 47 -6.36 -9.65 -6.94
N ALA A 48 -6.89 -9.68 -8.17
CA ALA A 48 -7.37 -10.92 -8.79
C ALA A 48 -6.24 -11.96 -8.95
N ALA A 49 -5.09 -11.56 -9.47
CA ALA A 49 -3.91 -12.42 -9.59
C ALA A 49 -3.37 -12.83 -8.21
N GLY A 50 -3.34 -11.88 -7.27
CA GLY A 50 -2.91 -12.10 -5.89
C GLY A 50 -3.76 -13.13 -5.15
N ALA A 51 -5.07 -13.18 -5.39
CA ALA A 51 -5.96 -14.19 -4.80
C ALA A 51 -5.57 -15.61 -5.25
N ILE A 52 -5.25 -15.80 -6.53
CA ILE A 52 -4.77 -17.07 -7.08
C ILE A 52 -3.42 -17.44 -6.45
N ALA A 53 -2.48 -16.48 -6.40
CA ALA A 53 -1.18 -16.69 -5.79
C ALA A 53 -1.28 -17.06 -4.30
N LYS A 54 -2.09 -16.35 -3.51
CA LYS A 54 -2.34 -16.65 -2.09
C LYS A 54 -2.88 -18.06 -1.89
N LYS A 55 -3.84 -18.48 -2.73
CA LYS A 55 -4.38 -19.84 -2.68
C LYS A 55 -3.31 -20.89 -2.95
N TYR A 56 -2.52 -20.71 -4.01
CA TYR A 56 -1.44 -21.63 -4.37
C TYR A 56 -0.38 -21.74 -3.27
N LEU A 57 0.07 -20.60 -2.73
CA LEU A 57 1.06 -20.53 -1.67
C LEU A 57 0.58 -21.23 -0.39
N ALA A 58 -0.69 -21.02 -0.01
CA ALA A 58 -1.29 -21.69 1.13
C ALA A 58 -1.37 -23.22 0.91
N GLU A 59 -1.88 -23.68 -0.23
CA GLU A 59 -2.09 -25.11 -0.51
C GLU A 59 -0.78 -25.89 -0.73
N LYS A 60 0.24 -25.27 -1.33
CA LYS A 60 1.48 -25.97 -1.70
C LYS A 60 2.60 -25.83 -0.68
N PHE A 61 2.65 -24.71 0.03
CA PHE A 61 3.77 -24.39 0.91
C PHE A 61 3.32 -24.09 2.34
N GLY A 62 2.01 -24.04 2.63
CA GLY A 62 1.50 -23.61 3.94
C GLY A 62 1.80 -22.14 4.24
N ILE A 63 2.11 -21.35 3.21
CA ILE A 63 2.46 -19.93 3.36
C ILE A 63 1.16 -19.12 3.47
N GLU A 64 1.06 -18.34 4.54
CA GLU A 64 -0.05 -17.43 4.78
C GLU A 64 0.41 -15.99 4.63
N ILE A 65 -0.31 -15.20 3.82
CA ILE A 65 -0.03 -13.78 3.61
C ILE A 65 -1.19 -12.95 4.16
N ARG A 66 -0.89 -12.04 5.08
CA ARG A 66 -1.84 -11.11 5.72
C ARG A 66 -1.36 -9.68 5.57
N GLY A 67 -2.27 -8.70 5.60
CA GLY A 67 -1.92 -7.29 5.57
C GLY A 67 -2.94 -6.44 6.29
N CYS A 68 -2.50 -5.34 6.89
CA CYS A 68 -3.33 -4.47 7.73
C CYS A 68 -2.77 -3.04 7.82
N LEU A 69 -3.62 -2.09 8.19
CA LEU A 69 -3.20 -0.73 8.50
C LEU A 69 -2.45 -0.71 9.84
N THR A 70 -1.26 -0.11 9.87
CA THR A 70 -0.43 0.01 11.08
C THR A 70 -0.12 1.45 11.48
N GLN A 71 -0.49 2.44 10.65
CA GLN A 71 -0.47 3.85 11.03
C GLN A 71 -1.37 4.67 10.10
N MET A 72 -2.04 5.68 10.62
CA MET A 72 -2.70 6.72 9.83
C MET A 72 -2.36 8.08 10.44
N GLY A 73 -1.71 8.95 9.66
CA GLY A 73 -1.17 10.19 10.21
C GLY A 73 -0.23 9.96 11.39
N ASP A 74 -0.55 10.59 12.51
CA ASP A 74 0.16 10.52 13.80
C ASP A 74 -0.39 9.43 14.73
N ILE A 75 -1.34 8.61 14.29
CA ILE A 75 -1.95 7.52 15.07
C ILE A 75 -1.22 6.20 14.73
N PRO A 76 -0.26 5.74 15.56
CA PRO A 76 0.30 4.39 15.43
C PRO A 76 -0.71 3.34 15.89
N LEU A 77 -0.70 2.19 15.23
CA LEU A 77 -1.59 1.06 15.50
C LEU A 77 -0.76 -0.21 15.73
N GLU A 78 -1.16 -1.01 16.72
CA GLU A 78 -0.50 -2.27 17.02
C GLU A 78 -1.22 -3.45 16.37
N ILE A 79 -0.49 -4.48 15.95
CA ILE A 79 -1.10 -5.71 15.42
C ILE A 79 -1.54 -6.59 16.61
N LYS A 80 -2.67 -6.24 17.25
CA LYS A 80 -3.21 -6.94 18.42
C LYS A 80 -3.99 -8.20 18.04
N ASP A 81 -4.90 -8.10 17.07
CA ASP A 81 -5.72 -9.22 16.64
C ASP A 81 -6.00 -9.19 15.13
N TRP A 82 -5.44 -10.17 14.42
CA TRP A 82 -5.66 -10.34 12.98
C TRP A 82 -7.11 -10.57 12.60
N ARG A 83 -7.95 -11.08 13.51
CA ARG A 83 -9.38 -11.31 13.25
C ARG A 83 -10.15 -10.00 13.13
N GLN A 84 -9.63 -8.89 13.66
CA GLN A 84 -10.29 -7.59 13.57
C GLN A 84 -10.15 -6.94 12.20
N VAL A 85 -9.11 -7.30 11.44
CA VAL A 85 -8.74 -6.62 10.19
C VAL A 85 -9.90 -6.55 9.20
N GLU A 86 -10.64 -7.63 8.98
CA GLU A 86 -11.76 -7.61 8.01
C GLU A 86 -13.10 -7.15 8.62
N LEU A 87 -13.14 -6.82 9.91
CA LEU A 87 -14.37 -6.47 10.64
C LEU A 87 -14.61 -4.97 10.76
N ASN A 88 -13.69 -4.14 10.27
CA ASN A 88 -13.79 -2.68 10.37
C ASN A 88 -13.35 -2.00 9.06
N PRO A 89 -13.81 -0.76 8.79
CA PRO A 89 -13.56 -0.10 7.51
C PRO A 89 -12.10 0.33 7.29
N PHE A 90 -11.26 0.29 8.33
CA PHE A 90 -9.87 0.73 8.28
C PHE A 90 -8.89 -0.40 7.99
N PHE A 91 -9.34 -1.65 7.97
CA PHE A 91 -8.46 -2.81 7.99
C PHE A 91 -7.46 -2.80 9.15
N CYS A 92 -7.92 -2.27 10.29
CA CYS A 92 -7.11 -2.05 11.49
C CYS A 92 -7.13 -3.32 12.38
N PRO A 93 -5.98 -3.81 12.87
CA PRO A 93 -5.92 -4.90 13.83
C PRO A 93 -6.00 -4.44 15.30
N ASP A 94 -6.04 -3.12 15.54
CA ASP A 94 -6.12 -2.47 16.85
C ASP A 94 -7.52 -1.88 17.07
N ALA A 95 -8.40 -2.63 17.73
CA ALA A 95 -9.78 -2.21 17.98
C ALA A 95 -9.85 -0.95 18.88
N ASP A 96 -8.86 -0.74 19.76
CA ASP A 96 -8.85 0.37 20.72
C ASP A 96 -8.63 1.74 20.04
N LYS A 97 -8.22 1.73 18.77
CA LYS A 97 -7.89 2.94 18.00
C LYS A 97 -8.95 3.31 16.95
N LEU A 98 -10.01 2.50 16.80
CA LEU A 98 -11.02 2.71 15.77
C LEU A 98 -11.73 4.07 15.90
N ASP A 99 -12.06 4.48 17.13
CA ASP A 99 -12.72 5.78 17.37
C ASP A 99 -11.82 6.95 16.97
N ALA A 100 -10.53 6.87 17.29
CA ALA A 100 -9.56 7.90 16.91
C ALA A 100 -9.37 7.99 15.38
N LEU A 101 -9.40 6.85 14.68
CA LEU A 101 -9.35 6.82 13.22
C LEU A 101 -10.62 7.42 12.59
N ASP A 102 -11.80 7.13 13.15
CA ASP A 102 -13.07 7.71 12.69
C ASP A 102 -13.11 9.23 12.90
N GLU A 103 -12.67 9.71 14.07
CA GLU A 103 -12.58 11.14 14.36
C GLU A 103 -11.63 11.86 13.39
N LEU A 104 -10.44 11.31 13.15
CA LEU A 104 -9.48 11.85 12.18
C LEU A 104 -10.08 11.92 10.77
N MET A 105 -10.74 10.86 10.30
CA MET A 105 -11.35 10.84 8.97
C MET A 105 -12.50 11.84 8.83
N ARG A 106 -13.30 12.04 9.88
CA ARG A 106 -14.37 13.06 9.88
C ARG A 106 -13.79 14.47 9.80
N ALA A 107 -12.73 14.75 10.54
CA ALA A 107 -12.03 16.03 10.50
C ALA A 107 -11.48 16.31 9.09
N LEU A 108 -10.71 15.38 8.53
CA LEU A 108 -10.15 15.50 7.18
C LEU A 108 -11.23 15.72 6.11
N LYS A 109 -12.35 15.01 6.21
CA LYS A 109 -13.48 15.18 5.29
C LYS A 109 -14.12 16.57 5.40
N LYS A 110 -14.22 17.14 6.60
CA LYS A 110 -14.74 18.48 6.82
C LYS A 110 -13.80 19.55 6.28
N GLU A 111 -12.50 19.31 6.37
CA GLU A 111 -11.44 20.20 5.87
C GLU A 111 -11.21 20.07 4.37
N GLY A 112 -11.64 18.96 3.76
CA GLY A 112 -11.39 18.66 2.36
C GLY A 112 -9.95 18.23 2.10
N ASP A 113 -9.30 17.64 3.10
CA ASP A 113 -7.89 17.24 3.06
C ASP A 113 -7.71 15.70 3.11
N SER A 114 -6.47 15.26 2.99
CA SER A 114 -6.07 13.85 2.98
C SER A 114 -4.82 13.63 3.82
N ILE A 115 -4.57 12.39 4.22
CA ILE A 115 -3.41 12.04 5.05
C ILE A 115 -2.75 10.76 4.57
N GLY A 116 -1.46 10.60 4.87
CA GLY A 116 -0.71 9.38 4.61
C GLY A 116 -1.04 8.25 5.60
N ALA A 117 -0.67 7.05 5.22
CA ALA A 117 -0.85 5.84 6.01
C ALA A 117 0.33 4.87 5.82
N LYS A 118 0.53 4.00 6.81
CA LYS A 118 1.44 2.86 6.77
C LYS A 118 0.63 1.57 6.80
N VAL A 119 0.96 0.66 5.90
CA VAL A 119 0.36 -0.68 5.81
C VAL A 119 1.47 -1.70 6.03
N THR A 120 1.19 -2.71 6.83
CA THR A 120 2.11 -3.82 7.06
C THR A 120 1.58 -5.06 6.36
N VAL A 121 2.46 -5.78 5.68
CA VAL A 121 2.19 -7.10 5.10
C VAL A 121 3.10 -8.12 5.80
N MET A 122 2.53 -9.25 6.20
CA MET A 122 3.22 -10.32 6.89
C MET A 122 3.01 -11.63 6.14
N ALA A 123 4.10 -12.34 5.88
CA ALA A 123 4.09 -13.71 5.37
C ALA A 123 4.61 -14.67 6.45
N SER A 124 3.80 -15.67 6.79
CA SER A 124 4.13 -16.71 7.78
C SER A 124 4.22 -18.08 7.12
N GLY A 125 5.03 -18.98 7.68
CA GLY A 125 5.28 -20.31 7.10
C GLY A 125 6.22 -20.30 5.88
N VAL A 126 6.96 -19.21 5.67
CA VAL A 126 7.88 -19.07 4.53
C VAL A 126 9.10 -19.99 4.73
N PRO A 127 9.41 -20.91 3.79
CA PRO A 127 10.58 -21.77 3.88
C PRO A 127 11.87 -20.97 3.68
N ALA A 128 12.96 -21.45 4.27
CA ALA A 128 14.28 -20.86 4.05
C ALA A 128 14.72 -21.04 2.60
N GLY A 129 15.44 -20.05 2.07
CA GLY A 129 16.06 -20.11 0.74
C GLY A 129 15.22 -19.58 -0.42
N LEU A 130 14.09 -18.90 -0.18
CA LEU A 130 13.38 -18.17 -1.23
C LEU A 130 14.12 -16.89 -1.64
N GLY A 131 14.09 -16.60 -2.94
CA GLY A 131 14.78 -15.48 -3.57
C GLY A 131 16.08 -15.91 -4.25
N GLU A 132 16.60 -15.05 -5.11
CA GLU A 132 17.84 -15.30 -5.83
C GLU A 132 19.00 -14.49 -5.23
N PRO A 133 20.25 -14.86 -5.54
CA PRO A 133 21.40 -14.07 -5.13
C PRO A 133 21.47 -12.70 -5.84
N VAL A 134 22.09 -11.74 -5.14
CA VAL A 134 22.63 -10.46 -5.65
C VAL A 134 21.62 -9.49 -6.29
N PHE A 135 20.98 -9.85 -7.40
CA PHE A 135 20.13 -8.95 -8.19
C PHE A 135 18.63 -9.15 -7.94
N ASP A 136 18.18 -10.39 -7.74
CA ASP A 136 16.77 -10.72 -7.52
C ASP A 136 16.57 -11.30 -6.11
N ARG A 137 17.19 -10.64 -5.12
CA ARG A 137 16.95 -10.94 -3.71
C ARG A 137 15.48 -10.72 -3.41
N LEU A 138 14.91 -11.58 -2.56
CA LEU A 138 13.47 -11.52 -2.25
C LEU A 138 13.02 -10.16 -1.70
N ASP A 139 13.84 -9.52 -0.87
CA ASP A 139 13.57 -8.18 -0.33
C ASP A 139 13.56 -7.10 -1.42
N ALA A 140 14.46 -7.21 -2.41
CA ALA A 140 14.51 -6.32 -3.57
C ALA A 140 13.27 -6.49 -4.46
N ASP A 141 12.85 -7.73 -4.72
CA ASP A 141 11.64 -8.02 -5.50
C ASP A 141 10.37 -7.53 -4.81
N ILE A 142 10.26 -7.76 -3.50
CA ILE A 142 9.16 -7.24 -2.68
C ILE A 142 9.15 -5.71 -2.72
N ALA A 143 10.30 -5.07 -2.54
CA ALA A 143 10.42 -3.61 -2.58
C ALA A 143 10.01 -3.05 -3.94
N HIS A 144 10.46 -3.65 -5.04
CA HIS A 144 10.06 -3.25 -6.39
C HIS A 144 8.55 -3.42 -6.61
N ALA A 145 7.99 -4.57 -6.24
CA ALA A 145 6.58 -4.87 -6.40
C ALA A 145 5.70 -3.88 -5.61
N LEU A 146 6.05 -3.59 -4.35
CA LEU A 146 5.31 -2.66 -3.49
C LEU A 146 5.50 -1.20 -3.90
N MET A 147 6.72 -0.78 -4.23
CA MET A 147 7.01 0.59 -4.68
C MET A 147 6.34 0.94 -6.01
N SER A 148 6.07 -0.08 -6.85
CA SER A 148 5.33 0.09 -8.10
C SER A 148 3.83 0.37 -7.92
N ILE A 149 3.30 0.26 -6.70
CA ILE A 149 1.90 0.61 -6.40
C ILE A 149 1.78 2.13 -6.32
N ASN A 150 0.79 2.68 -7.02
CA ASN A 150 0.56 4.13 -7.02
C ASN A 150 0.44 4.69 -5.59
N ALA A 151 1.01 5.87 -5.38
CA ALA A 151 1.10 6.58 -4.10
C ALA A 151 2.04 5.97 -3.03
N VAL A 152 2.63 4.79 -3.24
CA VAL A 152 3.68 4.28 -2.34
C VAL A 152 4.95 5.13 -2.50
N LYS A 153 5.51 5.58 -1.37
CA LYS A 153 6.72 6.42 -1.32
C LYS A 153 7.86 5.82 -0.51
N GLY A 154 7.59 4.74 0.23
CA GLY A 154 8.56 4.05 1.07
C GLY A 154 8.16 2.58 1.22
N VAL A 155 9.16 1.70 1.27
CA VAL A 155 8.99 0.28 1.58
C VAL A 155 10.07 -0.10 2.59
N GLU A 156 9.66 -0.85 3.60
CA GLU A 156 10.49 -1.28 4.72
C GLU A 156 10.39 -2.79 4.88
N ILE A 157 11.51 -3.43 5.22
CA ILE A 157 11.57 -4.87 5.53
C ILE A 157 12.00 -5.01 6.99
N GLY A 158 11.24 -5.78 7.77
CA GLY A 158 11.49 -5.93 9.21
C GLY A 158 11.42 -4.59 9.96
N GLU A 159 12.47 -4.27 10.72
CA GLU A 159 12.63 -3.01 11.45
C GLU A 159 12.77 -1.78 10.53
N GLY A 160 12.94 -1.96 9.23
CA GLY A 160 12.84 -0.86 8.26
C GLY A 160 13.87 0.24 8.49
N PHE A 161 13.42 1.49 8.48
CA PHE A 161 14.27 2.65 8.76
C PHE A 161 14.70 2.72 10.22
N ASN A 162 14.04 2.03 11.16
CA ASN A 162 14.44 2.05 12.57
C ASN A 162 15.79 1.38 12.82
N VAL A 163 16.26 0.53 11.90
CA VAL A 163 17.57 -0.15 12.01
C VAL A 163 18.74 0.82 12.16
N VAL A 164 18.62 2.06 11.67
CA VAL A 164 19.70 3.06 11.75
C VAL A 164 19.99 3.49 13.19
N ALA A 165 19.04 3.30 14.11
CA ALA A 165 19.20 3.59 15.53
C ALA A 165 19.71 2.39 16.35
N LEU A 166 19.79 1.20 15.73
CA LEU A 166 20.15 -0.04 16.42
C LEU A 166 21.63 -0.34 16.27
N ARG A 167 22.26 -0.81 17.35
CA ARG A 167 23.58 -1.45 17.26
C ARG A 167 23.44 -2.83 16.62
N GLY A 168 24.50 -3.35 16.00
CA GLY A 168 24.52 -4.73 15.48
C GLY A 168 24.29 -5.82 16.55
N SER A 169 24.44 -5.50 17.84
CA SER A 169 24.06 -6.39 18.95
C SER A 169 22.56 -6.39 19.25
N GLN A 170 21.82 -5.37 18.80
CA GLN A 170 20.38 -5.19 18.97
C GLN A 170 19.60 -5.57 17.70
N ASN A 171 20.25 -5.56 16.54
CA ASN A 171 19.69 -5.91 15.24
C ASN A 171 20.35 -7.20 14.72
N ARG A 172 19.85 -8.36 15.17
CA ARG A 172 20.32 -9.69 14.79
C ARG A 172 19.20 -10.53 14.19
#